data_AF-A0A3M6UTZ3-F1
#
_entry.id   AF-A0A3M6UTZ3-F1
#
_cell.length_a   1.000
_cell.length_b   1.000
_cell.length_c   1.000
_cell.angle_alpha   90.00
_cell.angle_beta   90.00
_cell.angle_gamma   90.00
#
_symmetry.space_group_name_H-M   'P 1'
#
loop_
_entity.id
_entity.type
_entity.pdbx_description
1 polymer ?
#
loop_
_entity_poly.entity_id
_entity_poly.type
_entity_poly.pdbx_seq_one_letter_code
_entity_poly.pdbx_strand_id
1 'polypeptide(L)'
;MGSHCSSNPCPDYSTCQEEFDSYKCICPVGYVGKHCVRVCSLKPCRHGKCDSSNHGKGFRCVCPQQYTGEFCEVRMEIPCRDKYFGAS
;
A
#
# COMPACT_ATOMS: atom_id res chain seq x y z
N MET A 1 7.33 35.24 -7.58
CA MET A 1 6.68 33.92 -7.47
C MET A 1 7.78 32.89 -7.65
N GLY A 2 8.23 32.30 -6.53
CA GLY A 2 9.28 31.29 -6.55
C GLY A 2 8.67 29.90 -6.66
N SER A 3 9.34 28.98 -7.34
CA SER A 3 8.86 27.60 -7.44
C SER A 3 9.09 26.87 -6.12
N HIS A 4 8.04 26.23 -5.60
CA HIS A 4 8.12 25.43 -4.37
C HIS A 4 9.01 24.19 -4.54
N CYS A 5 9.20 23.73 -5.77
CA CYS A 5 10.10 22.63 -6.11
C CYS A 5 11.59 23.03 -6.21
N SER A 6 11.93 24.32 -6.24
CA SER A 6 13.33 24.78 -6.42
C SER A 6 14.26 24.34 -5.28
N SER A 7 13.72 24.16 -4.08
CA SER A 7 14.47 23.73 -2.89
C SER A 7 14.69 22.22 -2.80
N ASN A 8 14.34 21.46 -3.85
CA ASN A 8 14.39 19.99 -3.88
C ASN A 8 13.81 19.32 -2.62
N PRO A 9 12.55 19.62 -2.26
CA PRO A 9 11.97 19.11 -1.03
C PRO A 9 11.56 17.62 -1.08
N CYS A 10 11.62 17.00 -2.26
CA CYS A 10 11.23 15.62 -2.51
C CYS A 10 12.47 14.71 -2.63
N PRO A 11 12.39 13.42 -2.28
CA PRO A 11 13.49 12.49 -2.46
C PRO A 11 13.82 12.26 -3.95
N ASP A 12 15.09 11.95 -4.27
CA ASP A 12 15.61 11.82 -5.63
C ASP A 12 14.85 10.84 -6.54
N TYR A 13 14.21 9.82 -5.96
CA TYR A 13 13.42 8.83 -6.68
C TYR A 13 11.95 9.22 -6.90
N SER A 14 11.59 10.49 -6.64
CA SER A 14 10.24 11.03 -6.77
C SER A 14 10.23 12.31 -7.60
N THR A 15 9.08 12.64 -8.19
CA THR A 15 8.94 13.84 -9.03
C THR A 15 8.26 14.94 -8.24
N CYS A 16 8.93 16.09 -8.06
CA CYS A 16 8.28 17.25 -7.47
C CYS A 16 7.31 17.87 -8.47
N GLN A 17 6.05 18.04 -8.07
CA GLN A 17 5.01 18.71 -8.83
C GLN A 17 4.59 19.98 -8.11
N GLU A 18 4.69 21.10 -8.81
CA GLU A 18 4.20 22.39 -8.32
C GLU A 18 2.67 22.42 -8.29
N GLU A 19 2.13 22.99 -7.23
CA GLU A 19 0.72 23.28 -7.02
C GLU A 19 0.54 24.80 -6.83
N PHE A 20 -0.70 25.27 -6.84
CA PHE A 20 -1.02 26.70 -6.87
C PHE A 20 -0.44 27.52 -5.69
N ASP A 21 -0.31 26.90 -4.52
CA ASP A 21 0.25 27.51 -3.30
C ASP A 21 1.22 26.55 -2.56
N SER A 22 1.62 25.46 -3.20
CA SER A 22 2.42 24.41 -2.54
C SER A 22 3.18 23.53 -3.53
N TYR A 23 3.76 22.45 -3.03
CA TYR A 23 4.32 21.38 -3.84
C TYR A 23 3.81 20.03 -3.34
N LYS A 24 3.79 19.04 -4.24
CA LYS A 24 3.56 17.64 -3.91
C LYS A 24 4.63 16.76 -4.54
N CYS A 25 5.07 15.74 -3.82
CA CYS A 25 5.99 14.74 -4.34
C CYS A 25 5.19 13.59 -4.93
N ILE A 26 5.34 13.36 -6.24
CA ILE A 26 4.78 12.22 -6.94
C ILE A 26 5.69 11.02 -6.69
N CYS A 27 5.19 10.09 -5.89
CA CYS A 27 5.92 8.91 -5.47
C CYS A 27 5.76 7.75 -6.47
N PRO A 28 6.79 6.91 -6.63
CA PRO A 28 6.67 5.69 -7.42
C PRO A 28 5.72 4.68 -6.77
N VAL A 29 5.27 3.70 -7.55
CA VAL A 29 4.41 2.61 -7.06
C VAL A 29 5.03 1.95 -5.83
N GLY A 30 4.22 1.77 -4.78
CA GLY A 30 4.69 1.23 -3.50
C GLY A 30 5.19 2.25 -2.49
N TYR A 31 5.15 3.55 -2.81
CA TYR A 31 5.58 4.63 -1.92
C TYR A 31 4.47 5.67 -1.74
N VAL A 32 4.35 6.23 -0.53
CA VAL A 32 3.29 7.18 -0.15
C VAL A 32 3.80 8.29 0.77
N GLY A 33 3.00 9.35 0.90
CA GLY A 33 3.25 10.46 1.81
C GLY A 33 4.27 11.48 1.27
N LYS A 34 4.48 12.55 2.04
CA LYS A 34 5.30 13.70 1.64
C LYS A 34 6.76 13.35 1.32
N HIS A 35 7.28 12.32 1.99
CA HIS A 35 8.66 11.84 1.82
C HIS A 35 8.74 10.54 1.01
N CYS A 36 7.67 10.13 0.32
CA CYS A 36 7.61 8.88 -0.44
C CYS A 36 8.21 7.71 0.34
N VAL A 37 7.59 7.34 1.46
CA VAL A 37 7.99 6.21 2.29
C VAL A 37 7.40 4.92 1.73
N ARG A 38 8.14 3.79 1.82
CA ARG A 38 7.60 2.49 1.38
C ARG A 38 6.35 2.16 2.16
N VAL A 39 5.25 1.91 1.45
CA VAL A 39 3.95 1.56 2.06
C VAL A 39 4.10 0.33 2.96
N CYS A 40 4.81 -0.69 2.50
CA CYS A 40 5.00 -1.91 3.30
C CYS A 40 5.84 -1.71 4.57
N SER A 41 6.66 -0.66 4.66
CA SER A 41 7.41 -0.33 5.88
C SER A 41 6.51 0.18 6.99
N LEU A 42 5.32 0.71 6.66
CA LEU A 42 4.30 1.11 7.63
C LEU A 42 3.53 -0.08 8.22
N LYS A 43 3.82 -1.31 7.75
CA LYS A 43 3.13 -2.55 8.12
C LYS A 43 1.60 -2.42 8.05
N PRO A 44 1.03 -2.03 6.89
CA PRO A 44 -0.41 -1.84 6.75
C PRO A 44 -1.18 -3.16 6.88
N CYS A 45 -0.57 -4.28 6.47
CA CYS A 45 -1.19 -5.60 6.56
C CYS A 45 -1.07 -6.16 7.98
N ARG A 46 -2.19 -6.51 8.61
CA ARG A 46 -2.27 -7.01 9.99
C ARG A 46 -1.73 -8.43 10.10
N HIS A 47 -2.29 -9.36 9.32
CA HIS A 47 -1.95 -10.79 9.34
C HIS A 47 -1.50 -11.33 7.98
N GLY A 48 -1.18 -10.43 7.04
CA GLY A 48 -0.81 -10.77 5.67
C GLY A 48 0.57 -10.25 5.29
N LYS A 49 1.02 -10.66 4.09
CA LYS A 49 2.24 -10.15 3.49
C LYS A 49 1.91 -8.92 2.64
N CYS A 50 2.60 -7.82 2.87
CA CYS A 50 2.48 -6.64 2.02
C CYS A 50 3.22 -6.86 0.70
N ASP A 51 2.52 -6.71 -0.42
CA ASP A 51 3.08 -6.70 -1.75
C ASP A 51 2.89 -5.30 -2.37
N SER A 52 4.01 -4.64 -2.68
CA SER A 52 4.02 -3.35 -3.37
C SER A 52 4.54 -3.47 -4.80
N SER A 53 4.56 -4.70 -5.33
CA SER A 53 5.41 -5.03 -6.47
C SER A 53 4.83 -4.59 -7.80
N ASN A 54 3.50 -4.45 -7.93
CA ASN A 54 2.81 -3.86 -9.11
C ASN A 54 1.27 -3.89 -8.95
N HIS A 55 0.76 -3.35 -7.85
CA HIS A 55 -0.70 -3.22 -7.68
C HIS A 55 -1.11 -1.80 -8.08
N GLY A 56 -2.08 -1.65 -8.99
CA GLY A 56 -2.53 -0.34 -9.49
C GLY A 56 -3.00 0.66 -8.41
N LYS A 57 -3.18 0.21 -7.16
CA LYS A 57 -3.44 1.03 -5.97
C LYS A 57 -2.19 1.37 -5.13
N GLY A 58 -1.00 1.01 -5.60
CA GLY A 58 0.28 1.20 -4.89
C GLY A 58 0.72 0.00 -4.06
N PHE A 59 -0.19 -0.79 -3.49
CA PHE A 59 0.13 -2.01 -2.74
C PHE A 59 -1.10 -2.93 -2.62
N ARG A 60 -0.88 -4.18 -2.19
CA ARG A 60 -1.92 -5.15 -1.79
C ARG A 60 -1.43 -6.00 -0.64
N CYS A 61 -2.33 -6.33 0.28
CA CYS A 61 -2.06 -7.36 1.28
C CYS A 61 -2.43 -8.74 0.75
N VAL A 62 -1.47 -9.67 0.80
CA VAL A 62 -1.69 -11.09 0.52
C VAL A 62 -2.05 -11.77 1.83
N CYS A 63 -3.34 -12.07 1.99
CA CYS A 63 -3.87 -12.69 3.20
C CYS A 63 -3.69 -14.21 3.18
N PRO A 64 -3.31 -14.83 4.31
CA PRO A 64 -3.35 -16.28 4.46
C PRO A 64 -4.80 -16.79 4.51
N GLN A 65 -5.00 -18.10 4.34
CA GLN A 65 -6.32 -18.74 4.24
C GLN A 65 -7.29 -18.45 5.40
N GLN A 66 -6.80 -17.98 6.55
CA GLN A 66 -7.62 -17.66 7.72
C GLN A 66 -7.93 -16.17 7.89
N TYR A 67 -7.50 -15.31 6.96
CA TYR A 67 -7.73 -13.88 7.05
C TYR A 67 -8.19 -13.30 5.70
N THR A 68 -8.97 -12.23 5.76
CA THR A 68 -9.52 -11.50 4.61
C THR A 68 -9.61 -10.01 4.93
N GLY A 69 -10.08 -9.21 3.97
CA GLY A 69 -10.11 -7.75 4.03
C GLY A 69 -8.98 -7.11 3.23
N GLU A 70 -9.02 -5.78 3.11
CA GLU A 70 -7.99 -5.01 2.38
C GLU A 70 -6.64 -5.08 3.09
N PHE A 71 -6.65 -5.24 4.42
CA PHE A 71 -5.47 -5.26 5.30
C PHE A 71 -5.28 -6.61 6.01
N CYS A 72 -6.01 -7.66 5.62
CA CYS A 72 -6.03 -8.96 6.32
C CYS A 72 -6.39 -8.82 7.81
N GLU A 73 -7.29 -7.89 8.11
CA GLU A 73 -7.75 -7.55 9.44
C GLU A 73 -8.91 -8.44 9.92
N VAL A 74 -9.66 -9.01 8.97
CA VAL A 74 -10.81 -9.86 9.27
C VAL A 74 -10.35 -11.31 9.33
N ARG A 75 -10.54 -11.96 10.47
CA ARG A 75 -10.33 -13.41 10.56
C ARG A 75 -11.50 -14.08 9.85
N MET A 76 -11.20 -14.90 8.84
CA MET A 76 -12.20 -15.78 8.26
C MET A 76 -12.48 -16.87 9.29
N GLU A 77 -13.54 -16.66 10.06
CA GLU A 77 -14.20 -17.74 10.76
C GLU A 77 -14.74 -18.65 9.67
N ILE A 78 -13.98 -19.67 9.27
CA ILE A 78 -14.51 -20.73 8.44
C ILE A 78 -15.58 -21.36 9.33
N PRO A 79 -16.89 -21.14 9.08
CA PRO A 79 -17.87 -21.83 9.89
C PRO A 79 -17.57 -23.31 9.68
N CYS A 80 -17.45 -24.04 10.78
CA CYS A 80 -17.59 -25.47 10.75
C CYS A 80 -19.04 -25.78 10.33
N ARG A 81 -19.33 -25.60 9.04
CA ARG A 81 -20.57 -26.02 8.41
C ARG A 81 -20.22 -26.68 7.09
N ASP A 82 -20.04 -27.98 7.25
CA ASP A 82 -20.22 -29.03 6.27
C ASP A 82 -19.39 -28.95 5.00
N LYS A 83 -18.35 -29.80 5.00
CA LYS A 83 -18.08 -30.73 3.89
C LYS A 83 -18.23 -30.12 2.49
N TYR A 84 -17.20 -29.47 1.96
CA TYR A 84 -17.04 -29.39 0.51
C TYR A 84 -15.87 -30.27 0.05
N PHE A 85 -16.28 -31.35 -0.63
CA PHE A 85 -15.63 -31.91 -1.81
C PHE A 85 -14.40 -32.81 -1.60
N GLY A 86 -14.66 -34.12 -1.61
CA GLY A 86 -13.63 -35.15 -1.80
C GLY A 86 -13.65 -36.25 -0.74
N ALA A 87 -14.75 -37.00 -0.65
CA ALA A 87 -14.62 -38.38 -0.23
C ALA A 87 -13.76 -39.08 -1.30
N SER A 88 -12.59 -39.58 -0.91
CA SER A 88 -11.86 -40.62 -1.63
C SER A 88 -12.01 -41.91 -0.85
#